data_AF-A0A1W6MNK2-F1
#
_entry.id   AF-A0A1W6MNK2-F1
#
_cell.length_a   1.000
_cell.length_b   1.000
_cell.length_c   1.000
_cell.angle_alpha   90.00
_cell.angle_beta   90.00
_cell.angle_gamma   90.00
#
_symmetry.space_group_name_H-M   'P 1'
#
loop_
_entity.id
_entity.type
_entity.pdbx_description
1 polymer ?
#
loop_
_entity_poly.entity_id
_entity_poly.type
_entity_poly.pdbx_seq_one_letter_code
_entity_poly.pdbx_strand_id
1 'polypeptide(L)'
;MILDVIPLSRKRNNQLSFYHLISYQMKLFKRPSRYLLALLLIIFSCKEKQAPREPLNKDSQEKEIMTEANNEWELIWEENFEGEQLDPKIWNRQVEPAGRFNEEWQRYTNDEENAYVENGKLVIVAKHKGDLHEQGNYTSARLNTAHKQTFKYGKISARIKLPKGNGIWPAFWTLGNNIDENGGDTPWPFCGEIDILELYGSKDNAVVEANIHYANESGQHEAMGSISYELETGIFADDYHVFELEWTEKSFKWLVDGKLYREKDITGEKYLEFHHEHFILLNIAVGGLWAGEPDDSTPFPQKMMVDWIRYYKHLD
;
A
#
# COMPACT_ATOMS: atom_id res chain seq x y z
N MET A 1 -50.50 -20.30 52.46
CA MET A 1 -50.28 -21.74 52.73
C MET A 1 -49.07 -22.13 51.88
N ILE A 2 -48.01 -22.69 52.48
CA ILE A 2 -46.65 -22.72 51.88
C ILE A 2 -46.04 -24.14 52.00
N LEU A 3 -45.48 -24.63 50.89
CA LEU A 3 -44.59 -25.81 50.65
C LEU A 3 -44.06 -25.66 49.20
N ASP A 4 -43.00 -26.32 48.68
CA ASP A 4 -41.66 -26.74 49.17
C ASP A 4 -40.89 -27.33 47.94
N VAL A 5 -39.55 -27.39 47.80
CA VAL A 5 -38.40 -26.86 48.54
C VAL A 5 -37.17 -26.79 47.58
N ILE A 6 -36.03 -26.22 48.00
CA ILE A 6 -34.78 -26.00 47.22
C ILE A 6 -33.53 -26.29 48.09
N PRO A 7 -32.26 -26.41 47.58
CA PRO A 7 -31.73 -26.04 46.26
C PRO A 7 -30.73 -27.07 45.60
N LEU A 8 -30.00 -26.61 44.58
CA LEU A 8 -28.79 -27.21 43.95
C LEU A 8 -27.72 -27.73 44.94
N SER A 9 -26.89 -28.71 44.54
CA SER A 9 -25.54 -28.88 45.10
C SER A 9 -24.51 -29.56 44.18
N ARG A 10 -23.23 -29.25 44.43
CA ARG A 10 -22.02 -29.64 43.68
C ARG A 10 -21.65 -31.12 43.85
N LYS A 11 -20.85 -31.65 42.92
CA LYS A 11 -19.74 -32.58 43.26
C LYS A 11 -18.43 -32.14 42.60
N ARG A 12 -17.38 -32.06 43.42
CA ARG A 12 -15.97 -32.20 42.99
C ARG A 12 -15.58 -33.66 43.20
N ASN A 13 -14.55 -34.14 42.52
CA ASN A 13 -13.73 -35.24 43.02
C ASN A 13 -12.27 -35.02 42.63
N ASN A 14 -11.37 -35.17 43.60
CA ASN A 14 -9.94 -35.28 43.34
C ASN A 14 -9.60 -36.76 43.06
N GLN A 15 -8.47 -37.03 42.41
CA GLN A 15 -7.34 -37.73 43.04
C GLN A 15 -6.06 -37.46 42.25
N LEU A 16 -4.93 -37.36 42.96
CA LEU A 16 -3.59 -37.41 42.38
C LEU A 16 -3.13 -38.87 42.33
N SER A 17 -2.29 -39.22 41.35
CA SER A 17 -1.35 -40.33 41.49
C SER A 17 -0.03 -39.98 40.83
N PHE A 18 1.07 -40.05 41.59
CA PHE A 18 2.42 -40.10 41.05
C PHE A 18 2.70 -41.54 40.59
N TYR A 19 3.51 -41.74 39.55
CA TYR A 19 4.70 -42.61 39.62
C TYR A 19 5.53 -42.60 38.31
N HIS A 20 6.77 -42.12 38.44
CA HIS A 20 8.01 -42.65 37.84
C HIS A 20 8.20 -42.85 36.31
N LEU A 21 9.29 -42.23 35.83
CA LEU A 21 10.27 -42.71 34.84
C LEU A 21 9.81 -43.21 33.45
N ILE A 22 10.39 -42.60 32.41
CA ILE A 22 11.48 -43.23 31.65
C ILE A 22 12.43 -42.14 31.13
N SER A 23 13.73 -42.37 31.23
CA SER A 23 14.77 -41.52 30.64
C SER A 23 15.28 -42.15 29.34
N TYR A 24 15.49 -41.33 28.30
CA TYR A 24 16.21 -41.75 27.10
C TYR A 24 17.50 -40.93 26.96
N GLN A 25 18.64 -41.62 26.85
CA GLN A 25 19.95 -40.98 26.79
C GLN A 25 20.44 -40.78 25.36
N MET A 26 20.94 -39.58 25.07
CA MET A 26 21.83 -39.36 23.93
C MET A 26 23.15 -40.11 24.16
N LYS A 27 23.43 -41.15 23.38
CA LYS A 27 24.75 -41.80 23.37
C LYS A 27 25.64 -41.23 22.26
N LEU A 28 26.62 -40.44 22.70
CA LEU A 28 27.80 -40.08 21.91
C LEU A 28 28.50 -41.36 21.39
N PHE A 29 28.91 -41.37 20.13
CA PHE A 29 29.92 -42.30 19.63
C PHE A 29 31.10 -41.57 18.98
N LYS A 30 32.30 -42.04 19.31
CA LYS A 30 33.58 -41.42 18.90
C LYS A 30 34.07 -41.99 17.57
N ARG A 31 34.77 -41.15 16.81
CA ARG A 31 35.65 -41.57 15.70
C ARG A 31 36.76 -42.51 16.20
N PRO A 32 37.24 -43.44 15.37
CA PRO A 32 38.66 -43.70 15.18
C PRO A 32 39.17 -43.05 13.87
N SER A 33 40.46 -43.21 13.56
CA SER A 33 41.19 -42.37 12.61
C SER A 33 42.17 -43.17 11.73
N ARG A 34 42.77 -42.46 10.75
CA ARG A 34 43.95 -42.79 9.92
C ARG A 34 43.69 -43.53 8.61
N TYR A 35 43.97 -42.84 7.50
CA TYR A 35 45.08 -43.20 6.62
C TYR A 35 45.87 -41.95 6.23
N LEU A 36 47.09 -42.14 5.72
CA LEU A 36 48.10 -41.12 5.47
C LEU A 36 48.86 -41.47 4.20
N LEU A 37 48.93 -40.53 3.24
CA LEU A 37 50.06 -40.45 2.31
C LEU A 37 50.17 -39.02 1.78
N ALA A 38 51.40 -38.61 1.44
CA ALA A 38 51.71 -37.28 0.94
C ALA A 38 52.15 -37.32 -0.53
N LEU A 39 51.83 -36.28 -1.28
CA LEU A 39 52.56 -35.90 -2.48
C LEU A 39 52.65 -34.37 -2.52
N LEU A 40 53.87 -33.83 -2.58
CA LEU A 40 54.11 -32.39 -2.51
C LEU A 40 54.91 -31.98 -3.74
N LEU A 41 54.20 -31.69 -4.83
CA LEU A 41 54.78 -31.22 -6.09
C LEU A 41 54.89 -29.69 -6.08
N ILE A 42 56.13 -29.20 -6.15
CA ILE A 42 56.41 -27.78 -6.36
C ILE A 42 56.34 -27.50 -7.86
N ILE A 43 55.44 -26.61 -8.27
CA ILE A 43 55.41 -26.03 -9.62
C ILE A 43 55.33 -24.51 -9.48
N PHE A 44 56.16 -23.78 -10.21
CA PHE A 44 56.15 -22.33 -10.21
C PHE A 44 54.86 -21.79 -10.84
N SER A 45 54.30 -20.73 -10.25
CA SER A 45 53.30 -19.87 -10.91
C SER A 45 53.65 -18.40 -10.67
N CYS A 46 53.34 -17.55 -11.64
CA CYS A 46 53.80 -16.16 -11.67
C CYS A 46 53.15 -15.32 -10.57
N LYS A 47 53.96 -14.50 -9.90
CA LYS A 47 53.50 -13.58 -8.85
C LYS A 47 53.05 -12.24 -9.45
N GLU A 48 51.93 -12.28 -10.16
CA GLU A 48 51.27 -11.08 -10.65
C GLU A 48 50.72 -10.26 -9.47
N LYS A 49 50.85 -8.93 -9.52
CA LYS A 49 50.41 -8.05 -8.42
C LYS A 49 48.91 -7.85 -8.50
N GLN A 50 48.14 -8.62 -7.74
CA GLN A 50 46.76 -8.22 -7.44
C GLN A 50 46.77 -6.88 -6.69
N ALA A 51 46.09 -5.89 -7.27
CA ALA A 51 45.71 -4.68 -6.57
C ALA A 51 44.70 -5.01 -5.45
N PRO A 52 44.53 -4.14 -4.43
CA PRO A 52 43.47 -4.33 -3.44
C PRO A 52 42.12 -4.40 -4.14
N ARG A 53 41.31 -5.41 -3.83
CA ARG A 53 39.89 -5.36 -4.17
C ARG A 53 39.23 -4.34 -3.25
N GLU A 54 38.64 -3.31 -3.83
CA GLU A 54 37.71 -2.45 -3.11
C GLU A 54 36.52 -3.29 -2.62
N PRO A 55 35.89 -2.93 -1.49
CA PRO A 55 34.66 -3.58 -1.06
C PRO A 55 33.58 -3.36 -2.13
N LEU A 56 32.87 -4.43 -2.55
CA LEU A 56 31.76 -4.28 -3.49
C LEU A 56 30.73 -3.32 -2.90
N ASN A 57 30.38 -2.27 -3.64
CA ASN A 57 29.31 -1.38 -3.23
C ASN A 57 27.96 -2.10 -3.40
N LYS A 58 27.12 -2.06 -2.35
CA LYS A 58 25.77 -2.63 -2.42
C LYS A 58 24.93 -1.89 -3.45
N ASP A 59 25.04 -0.57 -3.54
CA ASP A 59 24.29 0.24 -4.49
C ASP A 59 24.57 -0.17 -5.95
N SER A 60 25.77 -0.67 -6.26
CA SER A 60 26.07 -1.20 -7.59
C SER A 60 25.42 -2.56 -7.85
N GLN A 61 25.28 -3.42 -6.85
CA GLN A 61 24.54 -4.67 -7.01
C GLN A 61 23.03 -4.45 -7.05
N GLU A 62 22.50 -3.51 -6.26
CA GLU A 62 21.08 -3.11 -6.35
C GLU A 62 20.78 -2.47 -7.71
N LYS A 63 21.70 -1.68 -8.29
CA LYS A 63 21.58 -1.21 -9.68
C LYS A 63 21.69 -2.32 -10.72
N GLU A 64 22.63 -3.25 -10.62
CA GLU A 64 22.74 -4.37 -11.58
C GLU A 64 21.51 -5.29 -11.52
N ILE A 65 21.00 -5.59 -10.33
CA ILE A 65 19.78 -6.40 -10.14
C ILE A 65 18.54 -5.68 -10.69
N MET A 66 18.44 -4.36 -10.53
CA MET A 66 17.38 -3.55 -11.14
C MET A 66 17.46 -3.51 -12.68
N THR A 67 18.64 -3.73 -13.29
CA THR A 67 18.79 -3.71 -14.77
C THR A 67 18.46 -5.03 -15.48
N GLU A 68 18.23 -6.14 -14.77
CA GLU A 68 17.63 -7.35 -15.36
C GLU A 68 16.09 -7.38 -15.20
N ALA A 69 15.49 -6.33 -14.65
CA ALA A 69 14.04 -6.18 -14.49
C ALA A 69 13.33 -5.70 -15.77
N ASN A 70 13.32 -6.58 -16.78
CA ASN A 70 12.41 -6.59 -17.94
C ASN A 70 12.49 -5.39 -18.92
N ASN A 71 13.07 -5.61 -20.10
CA ASN A 71 13.20 -4.64 -21.22
C ASN A 71 11.86 -4.27 -21.90
N GLU A 72 10.72 -4.48 -21.25
CA GLU A 72 9.37 -4.23 -21.78
C GLU A 72 8.83 -2.85 -21.37
N TRP A 73 9.50 -2.11 -20.48
CA TRP A 73 8.99 -0.84 -19.92
C TRP A 73 10.02 0.31 -19.96
N GLU A 74 9.66 1.43 -20.58
CA GLU A 74 10.42 2.70 -20.56
C GLU A 74 9.86 3.65 -19.49
N LEU A 75 10.72 4.26 -18.67
CA LEU A 75 10.32 5.28 -17.69
C LEU A 75 10.08 6.63 -18.39
N ILE A 76 8.85 7.13 -18.35
CA ILE A 76 8.44 8.37 -19.04
C ILE A 76 8.32 9.56 -18.09
N TRP A 77 7.88 9.31 -16.85
CA TRP A 77 7.73 10.36 -15.84
C TRP A 77 8.00 9.80 -14.44
N GLU A 78 8.61 10.61 -13.58
CA GLU A 78 8.74 10.30 -12.15
C GLU A 78 8.67 11.56 -11.28
N GLU A 79 8.24 11.35 -10.03
CA GLU A 79 8.28 12.29 -8.92
C GLU A 79 9.01 11.59 -7.76
N ASN A 80 10.14 12.15 -7.34
CA ASN A 80 10.98 11.67 -6.23
C ASN A 80 10.98 12.64 -5.03
N PHE A 81 10.20 13.73 -5.08
CA PHE A 81 10.05 14.70 -4.00
C PHE A 81 11.38 15.30 -3.48
N GLU A 82 12.32 15.58 -4.39
CA GLU A 82 13.67 16.12 -4.08
C GLU A 82 13.68 17.62 -3.70
N GLY A 83 12.54 18.31 -3.78
CA GLY A 83 12.40 19.73 -3.43
C GLY A 83 12.13 19.97 -1.94
N GLU A 84 12.32 21.20 -1.46
CA GLU A 84 11.92 21.59 -0.10
C GLU A 84 10.39 21.69 0.09
N GLN A 85 9.63 21.68 -1.01
CA GLN A 85 8.18 21.85 -1.08
C GLN A 85 7.63 21.02 -2.27
N LEU A 86 6.33 20.71 -2.25
CA LEU A 86 5.66 20.08 -3.40
C LEU A 86 5.64 21.05 -4.59
N ASP A 87 6.07 20.63 -5.79
CA ASP A 87 6.06 21.52 -6.96
C ASP A 87 4.60 21.83 -7.37
N PRO A 88 4.16 23.11 -7.32
CA PRO A 88 2.83 23.49 -7.75
C PRO A 88 2.59 23.29 -9.26
N LYS A 89 3.60 22.93 -10.06
CA LYS A 89 3.46 22.46 -11.45
C LYS A 89 3.01 21.00 -11.56
N ILE A 90 3.14 20.20 -10.50
CA ILE A 90 2.71 18.79 -10.45
C ILE A 90 1.46 18.65 -9.58
N TRP A 91 1.47 19.25 -8.39
CA TRP A 91 0.45 19.00 -7.37
C TRP A 91 -0.58 20.13 -7.23
N ASN A 92 -1.86 19.79 -7.21
CA ASN A 92 -2.95 20.60 -6.66
C ASN A 92 -3.19 20.17 -5.20
N ARG A 93 -3.52 21.13 -4.33
CA ARG A 93 -4.07 20.87 -2.98
C ARG A 93 -5.56 21.17 -3.01
N GLN A 94 -6.42 20.16 -2.85
CA GLN A 94 -7.87 20.38 -2.76
C GLN A 94 -8.26 20.80 -1.35
N VAL A 95 -9.11 21.82 -1.23
CA VAL A 95 -9.57 22.39 0.05
C VAL A 95 -11.07 22.16 0.18
N GLU A 96 -11.47 21.26 1.09
CA GLU A 96 -12.83 20.72 1.12
C GLU A 96 -13.41 20.64 2.53
N PRO A 97 -14.73 20.88 2.70
CA PRO A 97 -15.41 20.70 3.97
C PRO A 97 -15.57 19.23 4.32
N ALA A 98 -15.61 18.93 5.62
CA ALA A 98 -15.91 17.59 6.12
C ALA A 98 -17.32 17.16 5.68
N GLY A 99 -17.43 15.93 5.17
CA GLY A 99 -18.67 15.34 4.66
C GLY A 99 -18.94 15.55 3.18
N ARG A 100 -18.05 16.20 2.40
CA ARG A 100 -18.27 16.42 0.95
C ARG A 100 -18.42 15.13 0.15
N PHE A 101 -17.62 14.12 0.49
CA PHE A 101 -17.50 12.86 -0.26
C PHE A 101 -18.25 11.73 0.47
N ASN A 102 -17.55 10.73 1.00
CA ASN A 102 -18.17 9.54 1.61
C ASN A 102 -18.61 9.76 3.07
N GLU A 103 -19.25 10.89 3.37
CA GLU A 103 -19.55 11.38 4.73
C GLU A 103 -18.29 11.51 5.64
N GLU A 104 -17.12 11.68 5.01
CA GLU A 104 -15.79 11.70 5.64
C GLU A 104 -15.61 12.84 6.67
N TRP A 105 -14.96 12.56 7.79
CA TRP A 105 -14.88 13.45 8.96
C TRP A 105 -13.79 14.53 8.89
N GLN A 106 -12.80 14.43 8.00
CA GLN A 106 -11.78 15.45 7.81
C GLN A 106 -12.23 16.61 6.92
N ARG A 107 -11.79 17.83 7.25
CA ARG A 107 -11.58 18.86 6.21
C ARG A 107 -10.30 18.50 5.45
N TYR A 108 -10.33 18.56 4.12
CA TYR A 108 -9.10 18.61 3.35
C TYR A 108 -8.61 20.06 3.31
N THR A 109 -7.32 20.30 3.56
CA THR A 109 -6.73 21.65 3.61
C THR A 109 -5.58 21.80 2.63
N ASN A 110 -5.19 23.05 2.37
CA ASN A 110 -3.98 23.40 1.63
C ASN A 110 -2.79 23.67 2.57
N ASP A 111 -2.89 23.35 3.86
CA ASP A 111 -1.85 23.65 4.84
C ASP A 111 -0.62 22.74 4.67
N GLU A 112 0.56 23.33 4.79
CA GLU A 112 1.84 22.60 4.90
C GLU A 112 1.90 21.70 6.14
N GLU A 113 0.96 21.82 7.09
CA GLU A 113 0.89 20.90 8.23
C GLU A 113 0.21 19.56 7.90
N ASN A 114 -0.53 19.48 6.78
CA ASN A 114 -1.32 18.32 6.35
C ASN A 114 -0.76 17.64 5.08
N ALA A 115 0.04 18.33 4.28
CA ALA A 115 0.94 17.70 3.30
C ALA A 115 2.18 18.55 3.07
N TYR A 116 3.35 17.92 3.07
CA TYR A 116 4.67 18.56 2.90
C TYR A 116 5.68 17.56 2.31
N VAL A 117 6.89 18.03 2.02
CA VAL A 117 8.03 17.19 1.65
C VAL A 117 9.01 17.07 2.82
N GLU A 118 9.49 15.85 3.11
CA GLU A 118 10.42 15.56 4.20
C GLU A 118 11.40 14.44 3.77
N ASN A 119 12.69 14.78 3.62
CA ASN A 119 13.77 13.85 3.27
C ASN A 119 13.55 13.05 1.96
N GLY A 120 13.20 13.75 0.88
CA GLY A 120 12.97 13.14 -0.44
C GLY A 120 11.69 12.30 -0.50
N LYS A 121 10.62 12.74 0.17
CA LYS A 121 9.31 12.04 0.30
C LYS A 121 8.18 13.02 0.49
N LEU A 122 7.04 12.78 -0.14
CA LEU A 122 5.76 13.38 0.24
C LEU A 122 5.27 12.74 1.54
N VAL A 123 4.83 13.57 2.48
CA VAL A 123 4.19 13.14 3.73
C VAL A 123 2.81 13.78 3.82
N ILE A 124 1.76 12.99 3.60
CA ILE A 124 0.37 13.39 3.90
C ILE A 124 0.10 13.07 5.37
N VAL A 125 -0.55 13.99 6.09
CA VAL A 125 -0.79 13.89 7.52
C VAL A 125 -2.25 14.17 7.88
N ALA A 126 -2.92 13.13 8.38
CA ALA A 126 -4.22 13.28 9.02
C ALA A 126 -4.05 13.60 10.51
N LYS A 127 -4.77 14.63 10.98
CA LYS A 127 -4.71 15.12 12.37
C LYS A 127 -6.10 15.31 12.95
N HIS A 128 -6.31 14.78 14.14
CA HIS A 128 -7.36 15.21 15.05
C HIS A 128 -7.03 16.60 15.61
N LYS A 129 -8.07 17.43 15.80
CA LYS A 129 -7.97 18.89 16.02
C LYS A 129 -8.98 19.46 17.02
N GLY A 130 -9.92 18.65 17.50
CA GLY A 130 -10.90 19.02 18.53
C GLY A 130 -10.87 18.03 19.69
N ASP A 131 -11.65 18.28 20.74
CA ASP A 131 -11.65 17.46 21.96
C ASP A 131 -12.45 16.14 21.83
N LEU A 132 -13.23 15.99 20.75
CA LEU A 132 -14.12 14.85 20.51
C LEU A 132 -13.88 14.21 19.14
N HIS A 133 -14.13 12.90 19.05
CA HIS A 133 -14.11 12.14 17.81
C HIS A 133 -15.43 12.35 17.03
N GLU A 134 -15.46 13.35 16.15
CA GLU A 134 -16.66 13.73 15.37
C GLU A 134 -16.32 14.43 14.03
N GLN A 135 -17.28 14.47 13.10
CA GLN A 135 -17.14 15.13 11.79
C GLN A 135 -16.74 16.61 11.94
N GLY A 136 -15.66 17.01 11.26
CA GLY A 136 -15.11 18.37 11.33
C GLY A 136 -14.04 18.59 12.40
N ASN A 137 -13.82 17.64 13.32
CA ASN A 137 -12.70 17.70 14.26
C ASN A 137 -11.39 17.12 13.70
N TYR A 138 -11.31 16.89 12.38
CA TYR A 138 -10.10 16.40 11.71
C TYR A 138 -9.68 17.28 10.53
N THR A 139 -8.39 17.19 10.21
CA THR A 139 -7.75 17.83 9.05
C THR A 139 -6.85 16.83 8.34
N SER A 140 -6.81 16.87 7.02
CA SER A 140 -5.95 16.05 6.17
C SER A 140 -5.66 16.80 4.86
N ALA A 141 -4.96 16.18 3.92
CA ALA A 141 -4.81 16.69 2.56
C ALA A 141 -5.33 15.68 1.52
N ARG A 142 -5.86 16.24 0.42
CA ARG A 142 -6.18 15.51 -0.82
C ARG A 142 -5.43 16.24 -1.93
N LEU A 143 -4.46 15.54 -2.51
CA LEU A 143 -3.58 16.04 -3.56
C LEU A 143 -3.98 15.40 -4.89
N ASN A 144 -3.85 16.14 -5.99
CA ASN A 144 -4.07 15.57 -7.32
C ASN A 144 -3.17 16.19 -8.40
N THR A 145 -3.04 15.52 -9.55
CA THR A 145 -2.26 15.98 -10.72
C THR A 145 -3.13 16.54 -11.87
N ALA A 146 -4.40 16.86 -11.62
CA ALA A 146 -5.34 17.34 -12.65
C ALA A 146 -4.81 18.58 -13.39
N HIS A 147 -4.97 18.59 -14.72
CA HIS A 147 -4.45 19.61 -15.65
C HIS A 147 -2.91 19.81 -15.61
N LYS A 148 -2.16 18.87 -15.04
CA LYS A 148 -0.70 18.98 -14.84
C LYS A 148 0.06 17.74 -15.32
N GLN A 149 -0.35 16.56 -14.86
CA GLN A 149 0.17 15.27 -15.33
C GLN A 149 -1.00 14.31 -15.47
N THR A 150 -1.19 13.79 -16.68
CA THR A 150 -2.22 12.82 -17.04
C THR A 150 -1.57 11.57 -17.62
N PHE A 151 -2.27 10.44 -17.46
CA PHE A 151 -1.77 9.12 -17.78
C PHE A 151 -2.84 8.34 -18.55
N LYS A 152 -2.42 7.59 -19.57
CA LYS A 152 -3.27 6.64 -20.32
C LYS A 152 -2.42 5.54 -20.91
N TYR A 153 -2.75 4.28 -20.58
CA TYR A 153 -2.06 3.05 -20.99
C TYR A 153 -0.56 3.06 -20.64
N GLY A 154 -0.16 2.29 -19.65
CA GLY A 154 1.21 2.22 -19.15
C GLY A 154 1.26 1.50 -17.80
N LYS A 155 2.39 1.54 -17.10
CA LYS A 155 2.46 1.14 -15.69
C LYS A 155 2.53 2.38 -14.80
N ILE A 156 1.53 2.57 -13.93
CA ILE A 156 1.57 3.56 -12.84
C ILE A 156 2.04 2.82 -11.58
N SER A 157 3.05 3.35 -10.89
CA SER A 157 3.70 2.68 -9.77
C SER A 157 4.07 3.69 -8.69
N ALA A 158 3.86 3.38 -7.42
CA ALA A 158 4.28 4.22 -6.31
C ALA A 158 4.77 3.41 -5.12
N ARG A 159 5.85 3.88 -4.48
CA ARG A 159 6.36 3.27 -3.24
C ARG A 159 5.85 4.03 -2.03
N ILE A 160 4.99 3.39 -1.24
CA ILE A 160 4.20 4.04 -0.19
C ILE A 160 4.27 3.24 1.11
N LYS A 161 4.41 3.95 2.24
CA LYS A 161 4.17 3.43 3.58
C LYS A 161 2.88 4.02 4.14
N LEU A 162 1.99 3.17 4.66
CA LEU A 162 0.62 3.53 4.99
C LEU A 162 0.43 3.91 6.47
N PRO A 163 -0.59 4.74 6.78
CA PRO A 163 -1.10 4.91 8.13
C PRO A 163 -1.87 3.67 8.62
N LYS A 164 -2.33 3.67 9.88
CA LYS A 164 -3.14 2.60 10.48
C LYS A 164 -4.13 3.08 11.53
N GLY A 165 -5.15 2.26 11.80
CA GLY A 165 -6.11 2.45 12.89
C GLY A 165 -7.56 2.55 12.43
N ASN A 166 -8.50 2.37 13.36
CA ASN A 166 -9.93 2.44 13.08
C ASN A 166 -10.30 3.82 12.48
N GLY A 167 -11.18 3.83 11.48
CA GLY A 167 -11.60 5.05 10.80
C GLY A 167 -10.52 5.77 9.99
N ILE A 168 -9.42 5.12 9.61
CA ILE A 168 -8.35 5.69 8.77
C ILE A 168 -8.37 5.04 7.38
N TRP A 169 -8.36 5.86 6.33
CA TRP A 169 -8.51 5.43 4.94
C TRP A 169 -7.56 6.18 3.99
N PRO A 170 -6.30 5.71 3.82
CA PRO A 170 -5.41 6.22 2.78
C PRO A 170 -5.82 5.65 1.41
N ALA A 171 -5.63 6.45 0.36
CA ALA A 171 -5.88 6.02 -1.01
C ALA A 171 -4.81 6.55 -1.99
N PHE A 172 -4.49 5.72 -2.98
CA PHE A 172 -3.72 6.08 -4.18
C PHE A 172 -4.48 5.55 -5.40
N TRP A 173 -4.97 6.47 -6.21
CA TRP A 173 -6.07 6.22 -7.14
C TRP A 173 -6.08 7.27 -8.25
N THR A 174 -6.99 7.15 -9.20
CA THR A 174 -7.08 8.05 -10.35
C THR A 174 -8.53 8.34 -10.75
N LEU A 175 -8.75 9.52 -11.34
CA LEU A 175 -10.02 9.93 -11.96
C LEU A 175 -9.79 10.40 -13.39
N GLY A 176 -10.78 10.24 -14.26
CA GLY A 176 -10.75 10.79 -15.62
C GLY A 176 -10.59 12.31 -15.63
N ASN A 177 -9.69 12.83 -16.48
CA ASN A 177 -9.36 14.26 -16.57
C ASN A 177 -10.49 15.12 -17.17
N ASN A 178 -11.59 14.50 -17.60
CA ASN A 178 -12.85 15.14 -17.97
C ASN A 178 -13.81 15.39 -16.78
N ILE A 179 -13.43 15.04 -15.54
CA ILE A 179 -14.30 15.20 -14.37
C ILE A 179 -14.68 16.67 -14.08
N ASP A 180 -15.96 16.91 -13.84
CA ASP A 180 -16.52 18.22 -13.50
C ASP A 180 -15.96 18.81 -12.19
N GLU A 181 -15.57 17.99 -11.21
CA GLU A 181 -14.88 18.42 -9.97
C GLU A 181 -13.68 19.34 -10.22
N ASN A 182 -12.91 19.08 -11.28
CA ASN A 182 -11.73 19.88 -11.65
C ASN A 182 -12.00 20.76 -12.88
N GLY A 183 -13.26 21.02 -13.24
CA GLY A 183 -13.64 21.92 -14.32
C GLY A 183 -13.76 21.28 -15.72
N GLY A 184 -13.89 19.95 -15.79
CA GLY A 184 -14.41 19.27 -16.97
C GLY A 184 -15.95 19.37 -17.07
N ASP A 185 -16.56 18.47 -17.84
CA ASP A 185 -18.01 18.45 -18.12
C ASP A 185 -18.69 17.10 -17.79
N THR A 186 -17.90 16.11 -17.36
CA THR A 186 -18.36 14.73 -17.17
C THR A 186 -18.46 14.41 -15.67
N PRO A 187 -19.66 14.17 -15.11
CA PRO A 187 -19.80 13.87 -13.69
C PRO A 187 -19.37 12.44 -13.36
N TRP A 188 -18.96 12.19 -12.12
CA TRP A 188 -18.80 10.84 -11.59
C TRP A 188 -20.13 10.06 -11.66
N PRO A 189 -20.16 8.77 -12.05
CA PRO A 189 -19.02 7.89 -12.34
C PRO A 189 -18.61 7.86 -13.82
N PHE A 190 -19.22 8.66 -14.70
CA PHE A 190 -18.97 8.67 -16.14
C PHE A 190 -17.56 9.18 -16.54
N CYS A 191 -16.80 9.75 -15.60
CA CYS A 191 -15.38 10.06 -15.78
C CYS A 191 -14.47 8.82 -15.60
N GLY A 192 -14.95 7.76 -14.95
CA GLY A 192 -14.14 6.62 -14.53
C GLY A 192 -13.26 6.93 -13.30
N GLU A 193 -13.08 5.89 -12.49
CA GLU A 193 -12.27 5.88 -11.27
C GLU A 193 -11.48 4.56 -11.22
N ILE A 194 -10.18 4.63 -10.90
CA ILE A 194 -9.31 3.45 -10.79
C ILE A 194 -8.53 3.52 -9.49
N ASP A 195 -8.81 2.58 -8.59
CA ASP A 195 -8.22 2.53 -7.26
C ASP A 195 -7.04 1.57 -7.29
N ILE A 196 -5.82 2.11 -7.28
CA ILE A 196 -4.58 1.33 -7.31
C ILE A 196 -4.31 0.74 -5.92
N LEU A 197 -4.68 1.50 -4.90
CA LEU A 197 -4.60 1.17 -3.48
C LEU A 197 -5.69 1.92 -2.72
N GLU A 198 -6.46 1.17 -1.94
CA GLU A 198 -7.15 1.65 -0.74
C GLU A 198 -6.72 0.82 0.47
N LEU A 199 -6.74 1.40 1.66
CA LEU A 199 -6.73 0.64 2.92
C LEU A 199 -7.87 1.14 3.81
N TYR A 200 -8.52 0.23 4.53
CA TYR A 200 -9.58 0.56 5.48
C TYR A 200 -9.16 0.05 6.86
N GLY A 201 -8.58 0.93 7.69
CA GLY A 201 -7.91 0.52 8.94
C GLY A 201 -8.85 -0.03 10.04
N SER A 202 -10.16 0.03 9.79
CA SER A 202 -11.26 -0.62 10.53
C SER A 202 -11.56 -2.06 10.10
N LYS A 203 -11.19 -2.46 8.87
CA LYS A 203 -11.28 -3.84 8.38
C LYS A 203 -10.06 -4.63 8.86
N ASP A 204 -8.89 -4.34 8.29
CA ASP A 204 -7.57 -4.80 8.73
C ASP A 204 -6.51 -3.82 8.20
N ASN A 205 -5.37 -3.76 8.87
CA ASN A 205 -4.21 -2.95 8.47
C ASN A 205 -3.14 -3.79 7.74
N ALA A 206 -3.32 -5.13 7.68
CA ALA A 206 -2.59 -6.06 6.82
C ALA A 206 -3.20 -6.18 5.40
N VAL A 207 -4.35 -5.54 5.15
CA VAL A 207 -5.14 -5.66 3.92
C VAL A 207 -5.22 -4.33 3.18
N VAL A 208 -5.06 -4.39 1.87
CA VAL A 208 -5.38 -3.32 0.91
C VAL A 208 -6.41 -3.81 -0.08
N GLU A 209 -7.19 -2.90 -0.66
CA GLU A 209 -8.20 -3.19 -1.67
C GLU A 209 -7.90 -2.42 -2.97
N ALA A 210 -8.32 -2.98 -4.10
CA ALA A 210 -8.39 -2.31 -5.39
C ALA A 210 -9.77 -2.48 -6.02
N ASN A 211 -10.19 -1.47 -6.78
CA ASN A 211 -11.50 -1.40 -7.40
C ASN A 211 -11.45 -0.55 -8.69
N ILE A 212 -12.57 -0.49 -9.39
CA ILE A 212 -12.86 0.47 -10.45
C ILE A 212 -14.32 0.89 -10.34
N HIS A 213 -14.62 2.18 -10.52
CA HIS A 213 -15.99 2.71 -10.52
C HIS A 213 -16.29 3.39 -11.87
N TYR A 214 -17.45 3.10 -12.45
CA TYR A 214 -17.81 3.46 -13.82
C TYR A 214 -19.34 3.54 -14.00
N ALA A 215 -19.80 4.02 -15.15
CA ALA A 215 -21.21 4.00 -15.52
C ALA A 215 -21.54 2.70 -16.30
N ASN A 216 -22.52 1.95 -15.81
CA ASN A 216 -23.04 0.79 -16.54
C ASN A 216 -23.88 1.20 -17.75
N GLU A 217 -24.30 0.21 -18.55
CA GLU A 217 -25.11 0.38 -19.77
C GLU A 217 -26.45 1.13 -19.54
N SER A 218 -26.90 1.28 -18.29
CA SER A 218 -28.10 2.04 -17.91
C SER A 218 -27.79 3.43 -17.31
N GLY A 219 -26.53 3.89 -17.37
CA GLY A 219 -26.09 5.17 -16.80
C GLY A 219 -26.11 5.21 -15.27
N GLN A 220 -26.03 4.06 -14.62
CA GLN A 220 -25.97 3.93 -13.16
C GLN A 220 -24.55 3.56 -12.72
N HIS A 221 -24.18 3.93 -11.49
CA HIS A 221 -22.92 3.49 -10.90
C HIS A 221 -22.86 1.96 -10.82
N GLU A 222 -21.76 1.41 -11.32
CA GLU A 222 -21.31 0.05 -11.06
C GLU A 222 -19.84 0.11 -10.63
N ALA A 223 -19.44 -0.83 -9.79
CA ALA A 223 -18.05 -1.06 -9.44
C ALA A 223 -17.67 -2.52 -9.71
N MET A 224 -16.38 -2.80 -9.84
CA MET A 224 -15.91 -4.20 -9.87
C MET A 224 -16.16 -4.92 -8.54
N GLY A 225 -16.21 -4.15 -7.45
CA GLY A 225 -16.25 -4.65 -6.07
C GLY A 225 -14.83 -4.89 -5.56
N SER A 226 -14.59 -4.48 -4.31
CA SER A 226 -13.28 -4.57 -3.65
C SER A 226 -12.62 -5.93 -3.82
N ILE A 227 -11.39 -5.92 -4.37
CA ILE A 227 -10.52 -7.09 -4.39
C ILE A 227 -9.36 -6.83 -3.45
N SER A 228 -9.27 -7.67 -2.42
CA SER A 228 -8.26 -7.54 -1.37
C SER A 228 -6.93 -8.19 -1.75
N TYR A 229 -5.83 -7.61 -1.29
CA TYR A 229 -4.54 -8.26 -1.10
C TYR A 229 -4.12 -8.15 0.37
N GLU A 230 -3.68 -9.27 0.95
CA GLU A 230 -3.30 -9.41 2.36
C GLU A 230 -1.79 -9.71 2.47
N LEU A 231 -1.10 -9.06 3.41
CA LEU A 231 0.30 -9.37 3.70
C LEU A 231 0.42 -10.71 4.44
N GLU A 232 1.30 -11.58 3.95
CA GLU A 232 1.61 -12.87 4.59
C GLU A 232 2.09 -12.72 6.06
N THR A 233 2.69 -11.57 6.40
CA THR A 233 3.12 -11.19 7.76
C THR A 233 3.22 -9.67 7.90
N GLY A 234 2.85 -9.11 9.07
CA GLY A 234 2.98 -7.69 9.38
C GLY A 234 1.80 -6.86 8.88
N ILE A 235 1.94 -5.54 8.89
CA ILE A 235 0.92 -4.59 8.38
C ILE A 235 1.57 -3.51 7.49
N PHE A 236 0.79 -2.87 6.62
CA PHE A 236 1.28 -1.86 5.66
C PHE A 236 1.82 -0.56 6.29
N ALA A 237 1.74 -0.44 7.61
CA ALA A 237 2.32 0.63 8.41
C ALA A 237 3.70 0.26 9.03
N ASP A 238 4.22 -0.93 8.76
CA ASP A 238 5.52 -1.39 9.29
C ASP A 238 6.68 -1.01 8.35
N ASP A 239 6.52 -1.09 7.02
CA ASP A 239 7.50 -0.64 6.02
C ASP A 239 6.82 -0.02 4.77
N TYR A 240 7.61 0.35 3.75
CA TYR A 240 7.13 0.81 2.44
C TYR A 240 6.93 -0.37 1.49
N HIS A 241 5.78 -0.39 0.83
CA HIS A 241 5.43 -1.35 -0.22
C HIS A 241 5.29 -0.64 -1.57
N VAL A 242 5.44 -1.38 -2.67
CA VAL A 242 5.26 -0.84 -4.04
C VAL A 242 3.89 -1.26 -4.56
N PHE A 243 3.04 -0.28 -4.86
CA PHE A 243 1.69 -0.47 -5.39
C PHE A 243 1.68 -0.11 -6.88
N GLU A 244 1.30 -1.05 -7.74
CA GLU A 244 1.37 -0.88 -9.19
C GLU A 244 0.05 -1.20 -9.89
N LEU A 245 -0.25 -0.43 -10.93
CA LEU A 245 -1.28 -0.67 -11.94
C LEU A 245 -0.61 -0.77 -13.32
N GLU A 246 -0.60 -1.95 -13.93
CA GLU A 246 -0.43 -2.06 -15.38
C GLU A 246 -1.78 -1.80 -16.04
N TRP A 247 -1.82 -0.88 -17.00
CA TRP A 247 -3.02 -0.48 -17.74
C TRP A 247 -2.75 -0.57 -19.24
N THR A 248 -3.56 -1.35 -19.94
CA THR A 248 -3.53 -1.47 -21.40
C THR A 248 -4.88 -1.11 -22.00
N GLU A 249 -5.01 -1.11 -23.33
CA GLU A 249 -6.32 -1.01 -23.99
C GLU A 249 -7.26 -2.21 -23.70
N LYS A 250 -6.76 -3.29 -23.10
CA LYS A 250 -7.52 -4.56 -22.90
C LYS A 250 -7.74 -4.91 -21.43
N SER A 251 -6.76 -4.70 -20.57
CA SER A 251 -6.86 -5.03 -19.15
C SER A 251 -6.12 -4.06 -18.24
N PHE A 252 -6.62 -3.99 -17.00
CA PHE A 252 -5.90 -3.54 -15.81
C PHE A 252 -5.30 -4.73 -15.07
N LYS A 253 -4.13 -4.55 -14.45
CA LYS A 253 -3.56 -5.50 -13.49
C LYS A 253 -3.01 -4.75 -12.28
N TRP A 254 -3.31 -5.24 -11.08
CA TRP A 254 -2.82 -4.67 -9.83
C TRP A 254 -1.79 -5.59 -9.19
N LEU A 255 -0.69 -4.98 -8.74
CA LEU A 255 0.42 -5.67 -8.09
C LEU A 255 0.78 -4.99 -6.77
N VAL A 256 1.17 -5.79 -5.77
CA VAL A 256 1.84 -5.31 -4.55
C VAL A 256 3.20 -5.99 -4.46
N ASP A 257 4.27 -5.20 -4.35
CA ASP A 257 5.67 -5.67 -4.34
C ASP A 257 6.01 -6.62 -5.51
N GLY A 258 5.45 -6.32 -6.69
CA GLY A 258 5.59 -7.14 -7.91
C GLY A 258 4.74 -8.43 -7.93
N LYS A 259 3.95 -8.73 -6.89
CA LYS A 259 2.99 -9.84 -6.88
C LYS A 259 1.67 -9.40 -7.50
N LEU A 260 1.35 -9.90 -8.69
CA LEU A 260 0.04 -9.77 -9.32
C LEU A 260 -1.04 -10.45 -8.45
N TYR A 261 -2.08 -9.71 -8.08
CA TYR A 261 -3.21 -10.24 -7.31
C TYR A 261 -4.57 -10.05 -7.99
N ARG A 262 -4.70 -9.09 -8.92
CA ARG A 262 -5.91 -8.90 -9.72
C ARG A 262 -5.57 -8.55 -11.16
N GLU A 263 -6.28 -9.16 -12.10
CA GLU A 263 -6.42 -8.69 -13.48
C GLU A 263 -7.91 -8.45 -13.80
N LYS A 264 -8.20 -7.46 -14.63
CA LYS A 264 -9.56 -7.08 -15.05
C LYS A 264 -9.57 -6.71 -16.53
N ASP A 265 -10.28 -7.49 -17.34
CA ASP A 265 -10.61 -7.13 -18.73
C ASP A 265 -11.51 -5.89 -18.77
N ILE A 266 -11.20 -4.94 -19.66
CA ILE A 266 -11.93 -3.69 -19.91
C ILE A 266 -12.30 -3.52 -21.39
N THR A 267 -12.39 -4.60 -22.17
CA THR A 267 -12.67 -4.55 -23.62
C THR A 267 -14.15 -4.33 -23.98
N GLY A 268 -15.05 -4.46 -23.01
CA GLY A 268 -16.50 -4.26 -23.21
C GLY A 268 -16.94 -2.79 -23.28
N GLU A 269 -18.00 -2.51 -24.02
CA GLU A 269 -18.50 -1.15 -24.29
C GLU A 269 -18.93 -0.33 -23.06
N LYS A 270 -19.01 -0.95 -21.87
CA LYS A 270 -19.27 -0.29 -20.57
C LYS A 270 -18.02 0.14 -19.78
N TYR A 271 -16.87 0.22 -20.45
CA TYR A 271 -15.57 0.59 -19.86
C TYR A 271 -14.88 1.73 -20.63
N LEU A 272 -15.64 2.50 -21.42
CA LEU A 272 -15.11 3.56 -22.29
C LEU A 272 -14.36 4.64 -21.51
N GLU A 273 -14.77 4.89 -20.27
CA GLU A 273 -14.10 5.78 -19.31
C GLU A 273 -12.61 5.42 -19.18
N PHE A 274 -12.30 4.12 -19.04
CA PHE A 274 -10.94 3.57 -18.92
C PHE A 274 -10.14 3.56 -20.24
N HIS A 275 -10.65 4.25 -21.26
CA HIS A 275 -9.96 4.60 -22.49
C HIS A 275 -9.75 6.11 -22.65
N HIS A 276 -10.01 6.92 -21.62
CA HIS A 276 -9.63 8.33 -21.55
C HIS A 276 -8.31 8.54 -20.77
N GLU A 277 -7.88 9.79 -20.61
CA GLU A 277 -6.75 10.16 -19.77
C GLU A 277 -7.20 10.37 -18.33
N HIS A 278 -6.44 9.82 -17.38
CA HIS A 278 -6.68 9.93 -15.94
C HIS A 278 -5.58 10.75 -15.27
N PHE A 279 -5.88 11.43 -14.16
CA PHE A 279 -4.89 12.07 -13.28
C PHE A 279 -4.82 11.34 -11.93
N ILE A 280 -3.66 11.43 -11.25
CA ILE A 280 -3.43 10.77 -9.96
C ILE A 280 -4.04 11.58 -8.82
N LEU A 281 -4.59 10.88 -7.82
CA LEU A 281 -4.97 11.40 -6.51
C LEU A 281 -4.26 10.66 -5.37
N LEU A 282 -3.99 11.39 -4.29
CA LEU A 282 -3.43 10.89 -3.03
C LEU A 282 -4.11 11.59 -1.85
N ASN A 283 -4.63 10.84 -0.89
CA ASN A 283 -5.25 11.39 0.33
C ASN A 283 -5.20 10.42 1.51
N ILE A 284 -5.45 10.96 2.70
CA ILE A 284 -5.95 10.18 3.84
C ILE A 284 -7.33 10.71 4.21
N ALA A 285 -8.37 9.94 3.94
CA ALA A 285 -9.68 10.11 4.54
C ALA A 285 -9.66 9.61 6.01
N VAL A 286 -10.55 10.18 6.82
CA VAL A 286 -10.75 9.87 8.24
C VAL A 286 -12.26 9.83 8.47
N GLY A 287 -12.79 8.78 9.09
CA GLY A 287 -14.24 8.63 9.25
C GLY A 287 -14.98 8.35 7.93
N GLY A 288 -16.31 8.39 7.98
CA GLY A 288 -17.18 8.19 6.82
C GLY A 288 -17.65 6.76 6.60
N LEU A 289 -18.54 6.59 5.61
CA LEU A 289 -19.39 5.39 5.40
C LEU A 289 -18.61 4.07 5.29
N TRP A 290 -17.42 4.10 4.68
CA TRP A 290 -16.63 2.90 4.37
C TRP A 290 -15.47 2.66 5.33
N ALA A 291 -14.86 3.74 5.85
CA ALA A 291 -13.78 3.65 6.84
C ALA A 291 -14.29 3.34 8.25
N GLY A 292 -15.56 3.61 8.56
CA GLY A 292 -16.07 3.58 9.93
C GLY A 292 -15.54 4.75 10.77
N GLU A 293 -15.97 4.84 12.02
CA GLU A 293 -15.66 5.98 12.88
C GLU A 293 -14.34 5.77 13.66
N PRO A 294 -13.37 6.70 13.62
CA PRO A 294 -12.18 6.66 14.48
C PRO A 294 -12.53 6.92 15.95
N ASP A 295 -11.83 6.26 16.86
CA ASP A 295 -12.09 6.29 18.31
C ASP A 295 -10.82 6.56 19.14
N ASP A 296 -10.92 6.56 20.47
CA ASP A 296 -9.81 6.77 21.43
C ASP A 296 -8.59 5.84 21.22
N SER A 297 -8.74 4.72 20.50
CA SER A 297 -7.64 3.79 20.15
C SER A 297 -6.96 4.14 18.82
N THR A 298 -7.58 4.98 17.97
CA THR A 298 -7.02 5.45 16.71
C THR A 298 -5.89 6.45 16.98
N PRO A 299 -4.61 6.13 16.67
CA PRO A 299 -3.50 7.03 16.98
C PRO A 299 -3.54 8.24 16.06
N PHE A 300 -3.39 9.45 16.58
CA PHE A 300 -3.14 10.66 15.78
C PHE A 300 -1.83 11.35 16.21
N PRO A 301 -1.11 12.00 15.28
CA PRO A 301 -1.38 12.10 13.84
C PRO A 301 -1.08 10.79 13.08
N GLN A 302 -1.80 10.55 12.00
CA GLN A 302 -1.49 9.50 11.03
C GLN A 302 -0.68 10.06 9.85
N LYS A 303 0.25 9.27 9.31
CA LYS A 303 1.09 9.63 8.16
C LYS A 303 0.97 8.60 7.04
N MET A 304 0.77 9.07 5.82
CA MET A 304 1.02 8.33 4.57
C MET A 304 2.29 8.91 3.96
N MET A 305 3.30 8.08 3.71
CA MET A 305 4.60 8.52 3.22
C MET A 305 4.83 7.94 1.83
N VAL A 306 4.95 8.80 0.82
CA VAL A 306 5.21 8.41 -0.58
C VAL A 306 6.68 8.71 -0.89
N ASP A 307 7.43 7.67 -1.19
CA ASP A 307 8.87 7.70 -1.46
C ASP A 307 9.16 8.15 -2.90
N TRP A 308 8.38 7.64 -3.85
CA TRP A 308 8.37 8.07 -5.25
C TRP A 308 7.07 7.64 -5.94
N ILE A 309 6.77 8.27 -7.08
CA ILE A 309 5.75 7.87 -8.05
C ILE A 309 6.41 7.79 -9.42
N ARG A 310 6.11 6.76 -10.20
CA ARG A 310 6.66 6.52 -11.55
C ARG A 310 5.56 6.13 -12.53
N TYR A 311 5.73 6.57 -13.77
CA TYR A 311 4.91 6.17 -14.90
C TYR A 311 5.78 5.67 -16.05
N TYR A 312 5.45 4.47 -16.54
CA TYR A 312 6.16 3.78 -17.60
C TYR A 312 5.26 3.54 -18.82
N LYS A 313 5.84 3.56 -20.03
CA LYS A 313 5.22 3.06 -21.27
C LYS A 313 5.77 1.68 -21.62
N HIS A 314 4.95 0.86 -22.26
CA HIS A 314 5.43 -0.39 -22.84
C HIS A 314 6.33 -0.09 -24.04
N LEU A 315 7.39 -0.88 -24.23
CA LEU A 315 8.26 -0.83 -25.40
C LEU A 315 7.70 -1.78 -26.48
N ASP A 316 7.38 -1.25 -27.67
CA ASP A 316 6.79 -1.98 -28.80
C ASP A 316 7.82 -2.81 -29.60
#